data_AF-A0A2E6ZIV2-F1
#
_entry.id   AF-A0A2E6ZIV2-F1
#
_cell.length_a   1.000
_cell.length_b   1.000
_cell.length_c   1.000
_cell.angle_alpha   90.00
_cell.angle_beta   90.00
_cell.angle_gamma   90.00
#
_symmetry.space_group_name_H-M   'P 1'
#
loop_
_entity.id
_entity.type
_entity.pdbx_description
1 polymer ?
#
loop_
_entity_poly.entity_id
_entity_poly.type
_entity_poly.pdbx_seq_one_letter_code
_entity_poly.pdbx_strand_id
1 'polypeptide(L)'
;MVKKLTPAEKAKATRDAKLSKAMEDLGFERKKVTRKRKPMSEEQKKAASERLAKAREARGMDGSKSVHPSLLEMPEDHFIHWKKVRQWVKKNEQDLKDLRGWKNSNISKQRMEYQDLQTYIHNMKKYLTHGVWLDFRYGEDRECKVTRVCIAMAYDKDGNPKRDYGTWYPDIATVWTRELEELWAEEEYED
;
A
#
# COMPACT_ATOMS: atom_id res chain seq x y z
N MET A 1 -12.96 -15.53 -36.11
CA MET A 1 -11.62 -15.53 -36.73
C MET A 1 -10.69 -16.43 -35.94
N VAL A 2 -10.15 -17.49 -36.55
CA VAL A 2 -9.18 -18.38 -35.89
C VAL A 2 -7.87 -17.61 -35.70
N LYS A 3 -7.45 -17.40 -34.45
CA LYS A 3 -6.19 -16.71 -34.11
C LYS A 3 -5.03 -17.52 -34.71
N LYS A 4 -4.40 -17.00 -35.77
CA LYS A 4 -3.22 -17.63 -36.38
C LYS A 4 -2.06 -17.54 -35.38
N LEU A 5 -1.43 -18.67 -35.08
CA LEU A 5 -0.25 -18.74 -34.22
C LEU A 5 0.86 -17.80 -34.74
N THR A 6 1.47 -17.06 -33.82
CA THR A 6 2.61 -16.20 -34.11
C THR A 6 3.81 -17.05 -34.60
N PRO A 7 4.76 -16.47 -35.35
CA PRO A 7 5.96 -17.20 -35.80
C PRO A 7 6.75 -17.86 -34.66
N ALA A 8 6.80 -17.21 -33.48
CA ALA A 8 7.45 -17.75 -32.29
C ALA A 8 6.74 -18.99 -31.73
N GLU A 9 5.40 -18.97 -31.71
CA GLU A 9 4.61 -20.13 -31.25
C GLU A 9 4.71 -21.32 -32.21
N LYS A 10 4.79 -21.05 -33.53
CA LYS A 10 5.04 -22.11 -34.53
C LYS A 10 6.41 -22.75 -34.36
N ALA A 11 7.46 -21.95 -34.17
CA ALA A 11 8.82 -22.44 -33.95
C ALA A 11 8.93 -23.27 -32.67
N LYS A 12 8.21 -22.87 -31.61
CA LYS A 12 8.13 -23.62 -30.35
C LYS A 12 7.41 -24.96 -30.56
N ALA A 13 6.26 -24.97 -31.23
CA ALA A 13 5.53 -26.20 -31.55
C ALA A 13 6.37 -27.18 -32.39
N THR A 14 7.17 -26.68 -33.35
CA THR A 14 8.07 -27.52 -34.15
C THR A 14 9.22 -28.10 -33.30
N ARG A 15 9.78 -27.32 -32.37
CA ARG A 15 10.79 -27.82 -31.42
C ARG A 15 10.22 -28.88 -30.49
N ASP A 16 9.03 -28.64 -29.94
CA ASP A 16 8.36 -29.55 -29.00
C ASP A 16 7.99 -30.87 -29.72
N ALA A 17 7.53 -30.81 -30.98
CA ALA A 17 7.25 -31.99 -31.80
C ALA A 17 8.51 -32.77 -32.20
N LYS A 18 9.62 -32.08 -32.50
CA LYS A 18 10.92 -32.75 -32.72
C LYS A 18 11.44 -33.41 -31.45
N LEU A 19 11.26 -32.75 -30.31
CA LEU A 19 11.65 -33.28 -29.00
C LEU A 19 10.79 -34.50 -28.63
N SER A 20 9.47 -34.48 -28.86
CA SER A 20 8.61 -35.63 -28.58
C SER A 20 8.96 -36.82 -29.45
N LYS A 21 9.20 -36.60 -30.76
CA LYS A 21 9.60 -37.66 -31.68
C LYS A 21 10.96 -38.26 -31.32
N ALA A 22 11.94 -37.42 -30.96
CA ALA A 22 13.24 -37.90 -30.48
C ALA A 22 13.14 -38.67 -29.15
N MET A 23 12.19 -38.33 -28.28
CA MET A 23 11.94 -39.05 -27.03
C MET A 23 11.25 -40.40 -27.25
N GLU A 24 10.38 -40.49 -28.26
CA GLU A 24 9.70 -41.72 -28.70
C GLU A 24 10.70 -42.70 -29.34
N ASP A 25 11.57 -42.21 -30.24
CA ASP A 25 12.62 -43.00 -30.89
C ASP A 25 13.65 -43.57 -29.89
N LEU A 26 13.89 -42.87 -28.78
CA LEU A 26 14.79 -43.29 -27.69
C LEU A 26 14.09 -44.11 -26.60
N GLY A 27 12.77 -44.32 -26.68
CA GLY A 27 11.99 -45.09 -25.70
C GLY A 27 12.03 -44.52 -24.27
N PHE A 28 12.36 -43.24 -24.11
CA PHE A 28 12.58 -42.62 -22.80
C PHE A 28 11.48 -41.62 -22.44
N GLU A 29 10.59 -42.01 -21.52
CA GLU A 29 9.60 -41.10 -20.96
C GLU A 29 10.23 -40.18 -19.90
N ARG A 30 10.30 -38.87 -20.20
CA ARG A 30 10.81 -37.86 -19.26
C ARG A 30 9.82 -37.63 -18.11
N LYS A 31 9.82 -38.50 -17.09
CA LYS A 31 9.06 -38.28 -15.86
C LYS A 31 9.64 -37.09 -15.10
N LYS A 32 8.82 -36.07 -14.85
CA LYS A 32 9.19 -34.93 -14.00
C LYS A 32 9.43 -35.42 -12.58
N VAL A 33 10.70 -35.61 -12.21
CA VAL A 33 11.08 -36.00 -10.85
C VAL A 33 10.79 -34.84 -9.92
N THR A 34 9.64 -34.88 -9.23
CA THR A 34 9.35 -33.98 -8.12
C THR A 34 9.93 -34.60 -6.86
N ARG A 35 10.85 -33.89 -6.19
CA ARG A 35 11.34 -34.29 -4.87
C ARG A 35 10.18 -34.21 -3.88
N LYS A 36 9.53 -35.35 -3.59
CA LYS A 36 8.54 -35.44 -2.52
C LYS A 36 9.26 -35.18 -1.20
N ARG A 37 8.76 -34.21 -0.41
CA ARG A 37 9.28 -33.97 0.94
C ARG A 37 8.99 -35.21 1.79
N LYS A 38 9.97 -35.65 2.59
CA LYS A 38 9.73 -36.70 3.58
C LYS A 38 8.61 -36.24 4.53
N PRO A 39 7.58 -37.06 4.78
CA PRO A 39 6.57 -36.74 5.78
C PRO A 39 7.29 -36.63 7.14
N MET A 40 7.04 -35.53 7.85
CA MET A 40 7.64 -35.30 9.17
C MET A 40 7.14 -36.37 10.14
N SER A 41 8.00 -36.93 10.98
CA SER A 41 7.56 -37.80 12.08
C SER A 41 6.77 -36.98 13.11
N GLU A 42 5.90 -37.63 13.89
CA GLU A 42 5.09 -36.95 14.93
C GLU A 42 5.96 -36.19 15.95
N GLU A 43 7.13 -36.72 16.29
CA GLU A 43 8.10 -36.06 17.18
C GLU A 43 8.73 -34.82 16.54
N GLN A 44 9.07 -34.89 15.25
CA GLN A 44 9.60 -33.74 14.51
C GLN A 44 8.55 -32.63 14.36
N LYS A 45 7.27 -32.98 14.22
CA LYS A 45 6.17 -32.00 14.18
C LYS A 45 6.02 -31.29 15.53
N LYS A 46 6.07 -32.03 16.64
CA LYS A 46 5.99 -31.45 17.99
C LYS A 46 7.17 -30.53 18.26
N ALA A 47 8.40 -30.99 18.03
CA ALA A 47 9.60 -30.18 18.19
C ALA A 47 9.61 -28.93 17.27
N ALA A 48 9.10 -29.04 16.04
CA ALA A 48 8.92 -27.90 15.15
C ALA A 48 7.86 -26.93 15.66
N SER A 49 6.75 -27.43 16.22
CA SER A 49 5.70 -26.59 16.82
C SER A 49 6.18 -25.84 18.05
N GLU A 50 6.96 -26.48 18.93
CA GLU A 50 7.55 -25.88 20.13
C GLU A 50 8.59 -24.81 19.76
N ARG A 51 9.43 -25.09 18.76
CA ARG A 51 10.36 -24.08 18.19
C ARG A 51 9.62 -22.89 17.60
N LEU A 52 8.52 -23.14 16.89
CA LEU A 52 7.67 -22.08 16.31
C LEU A 52 6.96 -21.27 17.40
N ALA A 53 6.48 -21.91 18.48
CA ALA A 53 5.84 -21.24 19.61
C ALA A 53 6.85 -20.31 20.32
N LYS A 54 8.03 -20.83 20.69
CA LYS A 54 9.11 -20.02 21.27
C LYS A 54 9.54 -18.86 20.37
N ALA A 55 9.60 -19.09 19.05
CA ALA A 55 9.91 -18.05 18.07
C ALA A 55 8.79 -17.00 17.93
N ARG A 56 7.52 -17.37 18.14
CA ARG A 56 6.38 -16.44 18.16
C ARG A 56 6.35 -15.60 19.43
N GLU A 57 6.61 -16.22 20.58
CA GLU A 57 6.74 -15.53 21.88
C GLU A 57 7.91 -14.54 21.85
N ALA A 58 9.10 -14.97 21.40
CA ALA A 58 10.28 -14.10 21.27
C ALA A 58 10.12 -13.00 20.19
N ARG A 59 9.21 -13.19 19.22
CA ARG A 59 8.88 -12.14 18.25
C ARG A 59 8.04 -11.02 18.87
N GLY A 60 7.32 -11.29 19.96
CA GLY A 60 6.31 -10.40 20.50
C GLY A 60 5.10 -10.35 19.57
N MET A 61 3.93 -10.71 20.06
CA MET A 61 2.68 -10.71 19.27
C MET A 61 2.21 -9.32 18.83
N ASP A 62 2.90 -8.27 19.26
CA ASP A 62 2.53 -6.88 18.96
C ASP A 62 2.93 -6.47 17.53
N GLY A 63 3.90 -7.17 16.94
CA GLY A 63 4.43 -6.87 15.60
C GLY A 63 5.10 -5.50 15.47
N SER A 64 5.35 -4.79 16.57
CA SER A 64 6.04 -3.50 16.64
C SER A 64 7.37 -3.45 15.89
N LYS A 65 8.08 -4.58 15.75
CA LYS A 65 9.37 -4.69 15.04
C LYS A 65 9.34 -4.25 13.57
N SER A 66 8.19 -4.25 12.91
CA SER A 66 8.07 -3.82 11.50
C SER A 66 7.59 -2.39 11.35
N VAL A 67 7.43 -1.66 12.46
CA VAL A 67 6.90 -0.30 12.51
C VAL A 67 8.04 0.68 12.74
N HIS A 68 7.98 1.85 12.10
CA HIS A 68 8.97 2.90 12.27
C HIS A 68 9.06 3.36 13.75
N PRO A 69 10.27 3.56 14.32
CA PRO A 69 10.43 3.92 15.73
C PRO A 69 9.60 5.13 16.19
N SER A 70 9.51 6.18 15.37
CA SER A 70 8.73 7.39 15.72
C SER A 70 7.24 7.12 15.95
N LEU A 71 6.69 6.05 15.37
CA LEU A 71 5.29 5.69 15.56
C LEU A 71 5.07 4.88 16.85
N LEU A 72 6.11 4.26 17.39
CA LEU A 72 6.04 3.48 18.64
C LEU A 72 6.00 4.40 19.86
N GLU A 73 6.64 5.57 19.77
CA GLU A 73 6.67 6.59 20.83
C GLU A 73 5.38 7.42 20.90
N MET A 74 4.52 7.28 19.88
CA MET A 74 3.28 8.03 19.76
C MET A 74 2.22 7.54 20.77
N PRO A 75 1.40 8.45 21.34
CA PRO A 75 0.29 8.07 22.22
C PRO A 75 -0.67 7.08 21.57
N GLU A 76 -1.22 6.15 22.36
CA GLU A 76 -2.13 5.11 21.85
C GLU A 76 -3.46 5.70 21.32
N ASP A 77 -3.89 6.83 21.87
CA ASP A 77 -5.10 7.53 21.43
C ASP A 77 -4.92 8.33 20.13
N HIS A 78 -3.68 8.47 19.64
CA HIS A 78 -3.42 9.25 18.42
C HIS A 78 -4.27 8.75 17.23
N PHE A 79 -4.74 9.70 16.41
CA PHE A 79 -5.68 9.45 15.32
C PHE A 79 -5.11 8.46 14.28
N ILE A 80 -3.82 8.55 13.97
CA ILE A 80 -3.09 7.63 13.07
C ILE A 80 -2.13 6.69 13.81
N HIS A 81 -2.48 6.27 15.03
CA HIS A 81 -1.66 5.31 15.76
C HIS A 81 -1.46 4.01 14.96
N TRP A 82 -0.26 3.43 15.01
CA TRP A 82 0.14 2.30 14.14
C TRP A 82 -0.74 1.06 14.31
N LYS A 83 -1.30 0.82 15.50
CA LYS A 83 -2.26 -0.27 15.75
C LYS A 83 -3.56 -0.10 14.95
N LYS A 84 -4.12 1.12 14.93
CA LYS A 84 -5.32 1.47 14.15
C LYS A 84 -5.04 1.30 12.65
N VAL A 85 -3.93 1.88 12.16
CA VAL A 85 -3.55 1.77 10.74
C VAL A 85 -3.37 0.31 10.30
N ARG A 86 -2.85 -0.57 11.15
CA ARG A 86 -2.77 -2.00 10.84
C ARG A 86 -4.12 -2.67 10.70
N GLN A 87 -5.11 -2.26 11.49
CA GLN A 87 -6.48 -2.77 11.35
C GLN A 87 -7.08 -2.30 10.02
N TRP A 88 -6.90 -1.03 9.67
CA TRP A 88 -7.34 -0.48 8.40
C TRP A 88 -6.70 -1.18 7.20
N VAL A 89 -5.39 -1.44 7.23
CA VAL A 89 -4.70 -2.20 6.18
C VAL A 89 -5.32 -3.59 6.01
N LYS A 90 -5.64 -4.29 7.09
CA LYS A 90 -6.25 -5.63 7.02
C LYS A 90 -7.64 -5.59 6.37
N LYS A 91 -8.49 -4.64 6.75
CA LYS A 91 -9.82 -4.48 6.14
C LYS A 91 -9.70 -4.13 4.66
N ASN A 92 -8.93 -3.09 4.34
CA ASN A 92 -8.75 -2.64 2.95
C ASN A 92 -8.13 -3.75 2.07
N GLU A 93 -7.22 -4.57 2.60
CA GLU A 93 -6.70 -5.75 1.89
C GLU A 93 -7.77 -6.83 1.63
N GLN A 94 -8.74 -6.97 2.52
CA GLN A 94 -9.87 -7.87 2.32
C GLN A 94 -10.78 -7.33 1.21
N ASP A 95 -11.13 -6.05 1.27
CA ASP A 95 -11.94 -5.38 0.24
C ASP A 95 -11.26 -5.44 -1.13
N LEU A 96 -9.93 -5.26 -1.19
CA LEU A 96 -9.16 -5.34 -2.43
C LEU A 96 -9.23 -6.73 -3.08
N LYS A 97 -9.38 -7.81 -2.30
CA LYS A 97 -9.55 -9.16 -2.85
C LYS A 97 -10.89 -9.29 -3.58
N ASP A 98 -11.94 -8.69 -3.02
CA ASP A 98 -13.28 -8.71 -3.60
C ASP A 98 -13.30 -7.88 -4.90
N LEU A 99 -12.56 -6.76 -4.92
CA LEU A 99 -12.41 -5.91 -6.10
C LEU A 99 -11.38 -6.42 -7.13
N ARG A 100 -10.73 -7.57 -6.91
CA ARG A 100 -9.62 -8.04 -7.77
C ARG A 100 -10.02 -8.23 -9.23
N GLY A 101 -11.29 -8.58 -9.49
CA GLY A 101 -11.84 -8.69 -10.84
C GLY A 101 -11.90 -7.36 -11.59
N TRP A 102 -11.98 -6.24 -10.86
CA TRP A 102 -12.13 -4.91 -11.44
C TRP A 102 -10.84 -4.34 -12.02
N LYS A 103 -9.69 -4.90 -11.65
CA LYS A 103 -8.37 -4.51 -12.16
C LYS A 103 -8.31 -4.42 -13.69
N ASN A 104 -8.93 -5.39 -14.37
CA ASN A 104 -8.97 -5.48 -15.83
C ASN A 104 -10.37 -5.23 -16.39
N SER A 105 -11.28 -4.64 -15.61
CA SER A 105 -12.63 -4.32 -16.09
C SER A 105 -12.57 -3.32 -17.23
N ASN A 106 -13.51 -3.41 -18.17
CA ASN A 106 -13.66 -2.42 -19.24
C ASN A 106 -14.24 -1.09 -18.71
N ILE A 107 -14.90 -1.11 -17.55
CA ILE A 107 -15.51 0.07 -16.91
C ILE A 107 -14.43 0.89 -16.20
N SER A 108 -14.25 2.14 -16.62
CA SER A 108 -13.19 3.01 -16.07
C SER A 108 -13.33 3.23 -14.56
N LYS A 109 -14.56 3.47 -14.08
CA LYS A 109 -14.83 3.72 -12.65
C LYS A 109 -14.37 2.56 -11.76
N GLN A 110 -14.66 1.32 -12.18
CA GLN A 110 -14.26 0.11 -11.45
C GLN A 110 -12.73 -0.04 -11.38
N ARG A 111 -12.02 0.29 -12.48
CA ARG A 111 -10.55 0.27 -12.48
C ARG A 111 -9.96 1.34 -11.57
N MET A 112 -10.52 2.55 -11.60
CA MET A 112 -10.10 3.65 -10.73
C MET A 112 -10.27 3.29 -9.26
N GLU A 113 -11.43 2.76 -8.89
CA GLU A 113 -11.69 2.36 -7.50
C GLU A 113 -10.72 1.28 -7.00
N TYR A 114 -10.40 0.29 -7.85
CA TYR A 114 -9.36 -0.69 -7.54
C TYR A 114 -7.98 -0.05 -7.36
N GLN A 115 -7.59 0.87 -8.25
CA GLN A 115 -6.30 1.57 -8.19
C GLN A 115 -6.20 2.49 -6.98
N ASP A 116 -7.27 3.19 -6.63
CA ASP A 116 -7.35 4.07 -5.47
C ASP A 116 -7.20 3.28 -4.17
N LEU A 117 -7.93 2.17 -4.02
CA LEU A 117 -7.80 1.29 -2.86
C LEU A 117 -6.41 0.66 -2.76
N GLN A 118 -5.86 0.20 -3.89
CA GLN A 118 -4.52 -0.38 -3.96
C GLN A 118 -3.45 0.65 -3.53
N THR A 119 -3.58 1.89 -3.99
CA THR A 119 -2.66 2.99 -3.66
C THR A 119 -2.77 3.35 -2.19
N TYR A 120 -3.99 3.39 -1.64
CA TYR A 120 -4.21 3.66 -0.22
C TYR A 120 -3.52 2.62 0.69
N ILE A 121 -3.66 1.32 0.36
CA ILE A 121 -2.96 0.24 1.07
C ILE A 121 -1.44 0.39 0.96
N HIS A 122 -0.92 0.78 -0.21
CA HIS A 122 0.50 1.03 -0.40
C HIS A 122 0.99 2.17 0.51
N ASN A 123 0.27 3.29 0.53
CA ASN A 123 0.60 4.46 1.35
C ASN A 123 0.56 4.14 2.84
N MET A 124 -0.44 3.41 3.33
CA MET A 124 -0.50 2.98 4.73
C MET A 124 0.66 2.05 5.12
N LYS A 125 1.07 1.13 4.24
CA LYS A 125 2.25 0.27 4.47
C LYS A 125 3.55 1.09 4.49
N LYS A 126 3.65 2.10 3.62
CA LYS A 126 4.78 3.03 3.60
C LYS A 126 4.84 3.88 4.86
N TYR A 127 3.70 4.34 5.37
CA TYR A 127 3.61 5.00 6.67
C TYR A 127 4.14 4.11 7.79
N LEU A 128 3.70 2.85 7.87
CA LEU A 128 4.17 1.94 8.91
C LEU A 128 5.69 1.70 8.84
N THR A 129 6.31 1.76 7.65
CA THR A 129 7.75 1.51 7.48
C THR A 129 8.62 2.75 7.62
N HIS A 130 8.17 3.91 7.14
CA HIS A 130 8.96 5.15 7.11
C HIS A 130 8.50 6.22 8.10
N GLY A 131 7.33 6.06 8.72
CA GLY A 131 6.76 7.03 9.66
C GLY A 131 6.09 8.24 9.01
N VAL A 132 6.12 8.37 7.68
CA VAL A 132 5.57 9.52 6.94
C VAL A 132 4.22 9.16 6.31
N TRP A 133 3.19 9.96 6.60
CA TRP A 133 1.87 9.80 5.99
C TRP A 133 1.85 10.50 4.63
N LEU A 134 1.48 9.77 3.57
CA LEU A 134 1.59 10.22 2.17
C LEU A 134 0.24 10.59 1.54
N ASP A 135 -0.85 10.47 2.28
CA ASP A 135 -2.21 10.63 1.75
C ASP A 135 -2.87 11.91 2.30
N PHE A 136 -3.80 12.48 1.53
CA PHE A 136 -4.58 13.65 1.93
C PHE A 136 -5.79 13.28 2.80
N ARG A 137 -6.10 11.99 2.90
CA ARG A 137 -7.16 11.47 3.77
C ARG A 137 -6.60 10.40 4.71
N TYR A 138 -7.29 10.17 5.81
CA TYR A 138 -6.98 9.09 6.74
C TYR A 138 -8.26 8.49 7.31
N GLY A 139 -8.13 7.32 7.93
CA GLY A 139 -9.25 6.56 8.47
C GLY A 139 -9.42 5.21 7.80
N GLU A 140 -10.43 4.48 8.23
CA GLU A 140 -10.69 3.13 7.70
C GLU A 140 -11.20 3.20 6.26
N ASP A 141 -12.10 4.14 6.01
CA ASP A 141 -12.80 4.37 4.74
C ASP A 141 -12.45 5.76 4.14
N ARG A 142 -11.36 6.40 4.63
CA ARG A 142 -10.86 7.72 4.21
C ARG A 142 -11.82 8.87 4.58
N GLU A 143 -12.48 8.73 5.71
CA GLU A 143 -13.47 9.66 6.26
C GLU A 143 -12.87 11.00 6.68
N CYS A 144 -11.64 11.02 7.18
CA CYS A 144 -11.00 12.23 7.68
C CYS A 144 -10.05 12.85 6.64
N LYS A 145 -9.93 14.19 6.67
CA LYS A 145 -9.04 14.96 5.79
C LYS A 145 -7.80 15.41 6.55
N VAL A 146 -6.64 15.30 5.92
CA VAL A 146 -5.39 15.87 6.41
C VAL A 146 -5.34 17.35 6.02
N THR A 147 -5.13 18.21 7.02
CA THR A 147 -4.94 19.65 6.82
C THR A 147 -3.45 19.97 6.86
N ARG A 148 -3.02 20.90 6.02
CA ARG A 148 -1.64 21.41 6.04
C ARG A 148 -1.51 22.46 7.12
N VAL A 149 -0.40 22.42 7.85
CA VAL A 149 -0.05 23.40 8.89
C VAL A 149 1.23 24.09 8.43
N CYS A 150 1.23 25.41 8.40
CA CYS A 150 2.43 26.21 8.19
C CYS A 150 3.28 26.18 9.45
N ILE A 151 4.48 25.60 9.35
CA ILE A 151 5.44 25.52 10.47
C ILE A 151 6.36 26.74 10.47
N ALA A 152 6.70 27.27 9.29
CA ALA A 152 7.61 28.40 9.13
C ALA A 152 7.04 29.38 8.10
N MET A 153 6.84 30.63 8.51
CA MET A 153 6.33 31.69 7.64
C MET A 153 7.35 32.10 6.59
N ALA A 154 6.87 32.24 5.35
CA ALA A 154 7.61 32.86 4.27
C ALA A 154 7.09 34.28 4.05
N TYR A 155 7.97 35.18 3.65
CA TYR A 155 7.64 36.58 3.41
C TYR A 155 8.00 36.96 1.96
N ASP A 156 7.33 37.96 1.42
CA ASP A 156 7.70 38.59 0.16
C ASP A 156 8.84 39.61 0.33
N LYS A 157 9.13 40.38 -0.72
CA LYS A 157 10.20 41.39 -0.68
C LYS A 157 9.80 42.63 0.12
N ASP A 158 8.51 42.88 0.20
CA ASP A 158 7.91 44.04 0.86
C ASP A 158 7.64 43.75 2.35
N GLY A 159 7.83 42.50 2.78
CA GLY A 159 7.71 42.04 4.16
C GLY A 159 6.36 41.40 4.47
N ASN A 160 5.46 41.25 3.48
CA ASN A 160 4.15 40.67 3.69
C ASN A 160 4.22 39.14 3.75
N PRO A 161 3.44 38.48 4.63
CA PRO A 161 3.43 37.03 4.74
C PRO A 161 2.84 36.38 3.47
N LYS A 162 3.59 35.45 2.88
CA LYS A 162 3.12 34.63 1.76
C LYS A 162 2.25 33.49 2.29
N ARG A 163 1.00 33.42 1.84
CA ARG A 163 0.04 32.41 2.27
C ARG A 163 -0.49 31.57 1.11
N ASP A 164 -0.65 30.27 1.37
CA ASP A 164 -1.21 29.29 0.44
C ASP A 164 -2.62 28.90 0.89
N TYR A 165 -3.57 28.86 -0.05
CA TYR A 165 -4.94 28.47 0.24
C TYR A 165 -5.06 27.05 0.82
N GLY A 166 -5.92 26.91 1.82
CA GLY A 166 -6.18 25.63 2.49
C GLY A 166 -5.07 25.18 3.47
N THR A 167 -4.12 26.07 3.79
CA THR A 167 -3.12 25.86 4.83
C THR A 167 -3.54 26.57 6.11
N TRP A 168 -3.41 25.89 7.25
CA TRP A 168 -3.61 26.49 8.57
C TRP A 168 -2.35 27.23 9.00
N TYR A 169 -2.56 28.42 9.55
CA TYR A 169 -1.50 29.37 9.88
C TYR A 169 -1.57 29.72 11.38
N PRO A 170 -0.47 29.56 12.15
CA PRO A 170 -0.48 29.79 13.60
C PRO A 170 -0.69 31.25 14.02
N ASP A 171 -0.25 32.20 13.20
CA ASP A 171 -0.35 33.65 13.45
C ASP A 171 -1.79 34.15 13.40
N ILE A 172 -2.58 33.63 12.45
CA ILE A 172 -4.00 33.97 12.28
C ILE A 172 -4.94 32.96 12.96
N ALA A 173 -4.38 31.89 13.52
CA ALA A 173 -5.08 30.76 14.14
C ALA A 173 -6.21 30.13 13.28
N THR A 174 -6.18 30.34 11.97
CA THR A 174 -7.22 29.89 11.03
C THR A 174 -6.62 29.36 9.72
N VAL A 175 -7.45 28.74 8.90
CA VAL A 175 -7.09 28.29 7.56
C VAL A 175 -7.18 29.48 6.60
N TRP A 176 -6.15 29.69 5.78
CA TRP A 176 -6.18 30.71 4.74
C TRP A 176 -7.20 30.33 3.65
N THR A 177 -8.23 31.14 3.48
CA THR A 177 -9.30 30.98 2.49
C THR A 177 -9.40 32.22 1.61
N ARG A 178 -10.07 32.09 0.46
CA ARG A 178 -10.27 33.23 -0.46
C ARG A 178 -11.09 34.34 0.19
N GLU A 179 -12.10 33.97 0.97
CA GLU A 179 -12.95 34.90 1.72
C GLU A 179 -12.12 35.70 2.74
N LEU A 180 -11.17 35.06 3.42
CA LEU A 180 -10.31 35.74 4.39
C LEU A 180 -9.35 36.73 3.72
N GLU A 181 -8.82 36.36 2.56
CA GLU A 181 -7.98 37.25 1.75
C GLU A 181 -8.76 38.48 1.25
N GLU A 182 -10.00 38.28 0.78
CA GLU A 182 -10.89 39.36 0.35
C GLU A 182 -11.20 40.32 1.53
N LEU A 183 -11.54 39.79 2.72
CA LEU A 183 -11.80 40.60 3.92
C LEU A 183 -10.58 41.44 4.35
N TRP A 184 -9.39 40.85 4.32
CA TRP A 184 -8.18 41.55 4.72
C TRP A 184 -7.74 42.61 3.70
N ALA A 185 -7.98 42.35 2.41
CA ALA A 185 -7.77 43.34 1.38
C ALA A 185 -8.71 44.53 1.57
N GLU A 186 -9.99 44.30 1.90
CA GLU A 186 -10.96 45.36 2.18
C GLU A 186 -10.56 46.22 3.39
N GLU A 187 -10.11 45.61 4.50
CA GLU A 187 -9.58 46.34 5.67
C GLU A 187 -8.37 47.23 5.32
N GLU A 188 -7.47 46.78 4.44
CA GLU A 188 -6.29 47.55 4.03
C GLU A 188 -6.62 48.77 3.15
N TYR A 189 -7.81 48.80 2.50
CA TYR A 189 -8.25 49.96 1.70
C TYR A 189 -9.11 50.96 2.48
N GLU A 190 -9.59 50.62 3.69
CA GLU A 190 -10.36 51.53 4.53
C GLU A 190 -9.50 52.45 5.42
N ASP A 191 -8.21 52.12 5.62
CA ASP A 191 -7.20 52.94 6.32
C ASP A 191 -6.34 53.81 5.37
#